data_AF-A0AA41Y6M4-F1
#
_entry.id   AF-A0AA41Y6M4-F1
#
_cell.length_a   1.000
_cell.length_b   1.000
_cell.length_c   1.000
_cell.angle_alpha   90.00
_cell.angle_beta   90.00
_cell.angle_gamma   90.00
#
_symmetry.space_group_name_H-M   'P 1'
#
loop_
_entity.id
_entity.type
_entity.pdbx_description
1 polymer ?
#
loop_
_entity_poly.entity_id
_entity_poly.type
_entity_poly.pdbx_seq_one_letter_code
_entity_poly.pdbx_strand_id
1 'polypeptide(L)'
;MEKRNDILKNQPQFPKGNPFEVPEGYFESLEDRIGARIEDEVAFKSPVQKVIQMLKPILGLAASFAIAFLLIYYPLGKFIPKFMAKSDTQTEESLFELEFIENTMFIDENTLLQALSATEASTEFESDEIINLLSSELNDYQIYAEIIN
;
A
#
# COMPACT_ATOMS: atom_id res chain seq x y z
N MET A 1 -49.92 10.40 -60.27
CA MET A 1 -48.78 11.34 -60.20
C MET A 1 -48.92 12.27 -58.97
N GLU A 2 -49.31 11.76 -57.81
CA GLU A 2 -49.86 12.60 -56.72
C GLU A 2 -48.92 12.75 -55.51
N LYS A 3 -47.92 11.88 -55.36
CA LYS A 3 -47.05 11.81 -54.16
C LYS A 3 -45.90 12.83 -54.10
N ARG A 4 -45.72 13.70 -55.11
CA ARG A 4 -44.62 14.70 -55.07
C ARG A 4 -45.00 15.98 -54.31
N ASN A 5 -46.29 16.24 -54.12
CA ASN A 5 -46.77 17.51 -53.56
C ASN A 5 -46.77 17.52 -52.03
N ASP A 6 -46.77 16.34 -51.39
CA ASP A 6 -46.78 16.22 -49.92
C ASP A 6 -45.44 16.62 -49.28
N ILE A 7 -44.33 16.43 -50.00
CA ILE A 7 -42.97 16.69 -49.48
C ILE A 7 -42.71 18.20 -49.34
N LEU A 8 -43.40 19.03 -50.12
CA LEU A 8 -43.28 20.50 -50.07
C LEU A 8 -44.20 21.13 -49.01
N LYS A 9 -45.22 20.41 -48.53
CA LYS A 9 -46.23 20.93 -47.60
C LYS A 9 -45.75 20.91 -46.14
N ASN A 10 -44.79 20.04 -45.82
CA ASN A 10 -44.29 19.81 -44.45
C ASN A 10 -42.84 20.29 -44.25
N GLN A 11 -42.31 21.15 -45.13
CA GLN A 11 -40.99 21.75 -44.92
C GLN A 11 -41.09 22.83 -43.83
N PRO A 12 -40.18 22.85 -42.84
CA PRO A 12 -40.09 23.98 -41.93
C PRO A 12 -39.91 25.24 -42.77
N GLN A 13 -40.74 26.25 -42.54
CA GLN A 13 -40.66 27.50 -43.29
C GLN A 13 -39.34 28.18 -42.95
N PHE A 14 -38.34 28.01 -43.81
CA PHE A 14 -37.08 28.74 -43.67
C PHE A 14 -37.40 30.24 -43.76
N PRO A 15 -36.83 31.07 -42.88
CA PRO A 15 -37.01 32.51 -42.96
C PRO A 15 -36.63 32.96 -44.39
N LYS A 16 -37.49 33.76 -45.02
CA LYS A 16 -37.22 34.32 -46.35
C LYS A 16 -36.08 35.32 -46.23
N GLY A 17 -34.85 34.84 -46.39
CA GLY A 17 -33.60 35.58 -46.24
C GLY A 17 -32.42 34.62 -46.43
N ASN A 18 -31.20 35.14 -46.56
CA ASN A 18 -30.01 34.30 -46.59
C ASN A 18 -29.72 33.79 -45.16
N PRO A 19 -29.84 32.48 -44.87
CA PRO A 19 -29.56 31.96 -43.53
C PRO A 19 -28.05 31.91 -43.21
N PHE A 20 -27.19 32.18 -44.20
CA PHE A 20 -25.74 32.20 -44.07
C PHE A 20 -25.19 33.64 -44.10
N GLU A 21 -25.88 34.56 -43.46
CA GLU A 21 -25.38 35.92 -43.28
C GLU A 21 -24.47 35.98 -42.05
N VAL A 22 -23.28 36.56 -42.24
CA VAL A 22 -22.34 36.77 -41.13
C VAL A 22 -22.75 38.04 -40.36
N PRO A 23 -22.52 38.09 -39.04
CA PRO A 23 -22.73 39.30 -38.26
C PRO A 23 -21.93 40.49 -38.84
N GLU A 24 -22.50 41.69 -38.74
CA GLU A 24 -21.82 42.92 -39.08
C GLU A 24 -20.51 43.05 -38.28
N GLY A 25 -19.40 43.41 -38.94
CA GLY A 25 -18.09 43.51 -38.30
C GLY A 25 -17.42 42.16 -37.92
N TYR A 26 -17.97 41.01 -38.33
CA TYR A 26 -17.39 39.68 -38.01
C TYR A 26 -15.92 39.58 -38.44
N PHE A 27 -15.60 40.02 -39.66
CA PHE A 27 -14.24 39.97 -40.19
C PHE A 27 -13.32 41.03 -39.60
N GLU A 28 -13.86 42.13 -39.07
CA GLU A 28 -13.05 43.19 -38.43
C GLU A 28 -12.47 42.70 -37.09
N SER A 29 -13.26 42.00 -36.27
CA SER A 29 -12.79 41.41 -35.01
C SER A 29 -12.13 40.04 -35.15
N LEU A 30 -12.12 39.46 -36.36
CA LEU A 30 -11.61 38.11 -36.59
C LEU A 30 -10.10 38.05 -36.33
N GLU A 31 -9.36 39.05 -36.79
CA GLU A 31 -7.90 39.15 -36.61
C GLU A 31 -7.55 39.21 -35.12
N ASP A 32 -8.18 40.09 -34.36
CA ASP A 32 -7.99 40.21 -32.91
C ASP A 32 -8.31 38.91 -32.17
N ARG A 33 -9.39 38.22 -32.56
CA ARG A 33 -9.79 36.93 -31.95
C ARG A 33 -8.82 35.80 -32.24
N ILE A 34 -8.25 35.78 -33.45
CA ILE A 34 -7.23 34.81 -33.82
C ILE A 34 -5.91 35.14 -33.11
N GLY A 35 -5.51 36.41 -33.10
CA GLY A 35 -4.32 36.90 -32.39
C GLY A 35 -4.36 36.57 -30.90
N ALA A 36 -5.46 36.90 -30.21
CA ALA A 36 -5.64 36.60 -28.79
C ALA A 36 -5.58 35.09 -28.49
N ARG A 37 -6.15 34.24 -29.35
CA ARG A 37 -6.07 32.78 -29.17
C ARG A 37 -4.66 32.25 -29.38
N ILE A 38 -3.94 32.76 -30.38
CA ILE A 38 -2.55 32.38 -30.61
C ILE A 38 -1.72 32.81 -29.41
N GLU A 39 -1.86 34.04 -28.93
CA GLU A 39 -1.18 34.56 -27.74
C GLU A 39 -1.51 33.75 -26.49
N ASP A 40 -2.77 33.39 -26.25
CA ASP A 40 -3.16 32.52 -25.13
C ASP A 40 -2.56 31.12 -25.25
N GLU A 41 -2.45 30.57 -26.47
CA GLU A 41 -1.83 29.28 -26.73
C GLU A 41 -0.30 29.31 -26.61
N VAL A 42 0.39 30.40 -27.01
CA VAL A 42 1.84 30.56 -26.78
C VAL A 42 2.17 31.01 -25.37
N ALA A 43 1.27 31.72 -24.69
CA ALA A 43 1.37 32.02 -23.26
C ALA A 43 1.11 30.78 -22.38
N PHE A 44 0.73 29.65 -23.00
CA PHE A 44 0.35 28.47 -22.26
C PHE A 44 1.56 27.70 -21.71
N LYS A 45 1.64 27.76 -20.39
CA LYS A 45 2.31 26.82 -19.47
C LYS A 45 3.82 26.80 -19.60
N SER A 46 4.44 27.77 -18.93
CA SER A 46 5.84 27.63 -18.56
C SER A 46 6.04 26.25 -17.88
N PRO A 47 7.16 25.56 -18.13
CA PRO A 47 7.41 24.22 -17.60
C PRO A 47 7.28 24.21 -16.07
N VAL A 48 7.57 25.34 -15.43
CA VAL A 48 7.45 25.56 -13.99
C VAL A 48 6.00 25.40 -13.51
N GLN A 49 4.99 25.92 -14.21
CA GLN A 49 3.58 25.74 -13.81
C GLN A 49 3.14 24.27 -13.91
N LYS A 50 3.60 23.55 -14.94
CA LYS A 50 3.29 22.12 -15.12
C LYS A 50 3.96 21.27 -14.04
N VAL A 51 5.22 21.57 -13.70
CA VAL A 51 5.96 20.90 -12.62
C VAL A 51 5.31 21.18 -11.26
N ILE A 52 4.94 22.43 -10.95
CA ILE A 52 4.24 22.76 -9.70
C ILE A 52 2.88 22.04 -9.62
N GLN A 53 2.15 21.93 -10.74
CA GLN A 53 0.88 21.19 -10.77
C GLN A 53 1.07 19.68 -10.54
N MET A 54 2.20 19.10 -10.99
CA MET A 54 2.55 17.69 -10.77
C MET A 54 3.13 17.41 -9.37
N LEU A 55 3.77 18.39 -8.73
CA LEU A 55 4.30 18.24 -7.37
C LEU A 55 3.24 18.35 -6.27
N LYS A 56 2.12 19.05 -6.52
CA LYS A 56 1.01 19.20 -5.56
C LYS A 56 0.52 17.87 -4.96
N PRO A 57 0.24 16.81 -5.75
CA PRO A 57 -0.17 15.52 -5.19
C PRO A 57 0.99 14.74 -4.55
N ILE A 58 2.21 14.85 -5.08
CA ILE A 58 3.39 14.11 -4.59
C ILE A 58 3.83 14.60 -3.20
N LEU A 59 3.58 15.87 -2.88
CA LEU A 59 3.93 16.47 -1.60
C LEU A 59 3.24 15.77 -0.41
N GLY A 60 2.02 15.25 -0.60
CA GLY A 60 1.32 14.48 0.43
C GLY A 60 1.98 13.14 0.73
N LEU A 61 2.56 12.49 -0.29
CA LEU A 61 3.30 11.23 -0.12
C LEU A 61 4.65 11.46 0.59
N ALA A 62 5.36 12.53 0.24
CA ALA A 62 6.61 12.88 0.93
C ALA A 62 6.35 13.21 2.41
N ALA A 63 5.23 13.90 2.71
CA ALA A 63 4.83 14.21 4.07
C ALA A 63 4.49 12.96 4.89
N SER A 64 3.84 11.94 4.30
CA SER A 64 3.55 10.69 5.02
C SER A 64 4.83 9.91 5.36
N PHE A 65 5.79 9.84 4.43
CA PHE A 65 7.09 9.24 4.70
C PHE A 65 7.88 10.03 5.74
N ALA A 66 7.86 11.36 5.70
CA ALA A 66 8.51 12.19 6.70
C ALA A 66 7.90 12.02 8.09
N ILE A 67 6.58 11.90 8.18
CA ILE A 67 5.88 11.61 9.45
C ILE A 67 6.25 10.21 9.96
N ALA A 68 6.26 9.19 9.10
CA ALA A 68 6.69 7.85 9.48
C ALA A 68 8.14 7.84 9.98
N PHE A 69 9.06 8.50 9.26
CA PHE A 69 10.44 8.66 9.68
C PHE A 69 10.56 9.42 11.00
N LEU A 70 9.77 10.47 11.21
CA LEU A 70 9.74 11.22 12.45
C LEU A 70 9.21 10.35 13.60
N LEU A 71 8.13 9.59 13.37
CA LEU A 71 7.56 8.67 14.35
C LEU A 71 8.51 7.51 14.70
N ILE A 72 9.39 7.11 13.79
CA ILE A 72 10.43 6.11 14.07
C ILE A 72 11.62 6.78 14.75
N TYR A 73 12.22 7.79 14.13
CA TYR A 73 13.45 8.43 14.58
C TYR A 73 13.32 9.16 15.92
N TYR A 74 12.19 9.85 16.15
CA TYR A 74 11.95 10.62 17.37
C TYR A 74 11.94 9.77 18.65
N PRO A 75 11.23 8.62 18.73
CA PRO A 75 11.31 7.76 19.91
C PRO A 75 12.65 7.03 20.02
N LEU A 76 13.33 6.71 18.91
CA LEU A 76 14.67 6.11 18.98
C LEU A 76 15.67 7.00 19.74
N GLY A 77 15.64 8.33 19.54
CA GLY A 77 16.56 9.24 20.22
C GLY A 77 16.21 9.57 21.68
N LYS A 78 14.93 9.50 22.07
CA LYS A 78 14.47 9.90 23.42
C LYS A 78 14.11 8.74 24.35
N PHE A 79 13.59 7.63 23.84
CA PHE A 79 13.13 6.48 24.62
C PHE A 79 14.17 5.35 24.70
N ILE A 80 15.25 5.43 23.90
CA ILE A 80 16.32 4.42 23.89
C ILE A 80 17.67 5.03 24.29
N PRO A 81 17.89 5.39 25.56
CA PRO A 81 19.23 5.76 26.05
C PRO A 81 20.13 4.53 26.37
N LYS A 82 19.71 3.29 26.09
CA LYS A 82 20.44 2.08 26.52
C LYS A 82 20.89 1.09 25.44
N PHE A 83 20.49 1.19 24.16
CA PHE A 83 20.94 0.23 23.14
C PHE A 83 22.26 0.57 22.43
N MET A 84 22.94 1.68 22.77
CA MET A 84 24.22 2.04 22.11
C MET A 84 25.40 2.26 23.05
N ALA A 85 25.28 1.93 24.34
CA ALA A 85 26.42 2.03 25.27
C ALA A 85 26.32 1.03 26.42
N LYS A 86 26.51 -0.26 26.13
CA LYS A 86 27.31 -1.21 26.93
C LYS A 86 27.33 -2.56 26.23
N SER A 87 28.53 -3.01 25.82
CA SER A 87 28.81 -4.43 25.66
C SER A 87 28.66 -5.09 27.03
N ASP A 88 27.48 -5.64 27.32
CA ASP A 88 27.26 -6.68 28.33
C ASP A 88 25.83 -7.21 28.12
N THR A 89 25.75 -8.35 27.42
CA THR A 89 24.79 -9.46 27.63
C THR A 89 23.45 -9.09 28.27
N GLN A 90 22.40 -8.91 27.43
CA GLN A 90 20.98 -9.28 27.66
C GLN A 90 20.03 -8.58 26.65
N THR A 91 20.30 -8.66 25.34
CA THR A 91 19.35 -8.17 24.30
C THR A 91 19.28 -9.10 23.09
N GLU A 92 19.89 -10.28 23.18
CA GLU A 92 19.81 -11.31 22.14
C GLU A 92 18.49 -12.08 22.21
N GLU A 93 17.89 -12.21 23.40
CA GLU A 93 16.69 -13.06 23.55
C GLU A 93 15.44 -12.47 22.89
N SER A 94 15.24 -11.15 22.92
CA SER A 94 14.02 -10.54 22.36
C SER A 94 14.02 -10.44 20.83
N LEU A 95 15.19 -10.36 20.18
CA LEU A 95 15.29 -10.35 18.72
C LEU A 95 15.26 -11.79 18.18
N PHE A 96 15.94 -12.71 18.86
CA PHE A 96 15.90 -14.13 18.54
C PHE A 96 14.49 -14.72 18.72
N GLU A 97 13.75 -14.31 19.76
CA GLU A 97 12.38 -14.77 20.00
C GLU A 97 11.42 -14.26 18.91
N LEU A 98 11.57 -13.03 18.43
CA LEU A 98 10.76 -12.50 17.32
C LEU A 98 11.08 -13.20 15.98
N GLU A 99 12.35 -13.42 15.68
CA GLU A 99 12.80 -14.17 14.49
C GLU A 99 12.37 -15.64 14.55
N PHE A 100 12.39 -16.24 15.75
CA PHE A 100 11.92 -17.59 15.99
C PHE A 100 10.40 -17.71 15.86
N ILE A 101 9.64 -16.75 16.39
CA ILE A 101 8.17 -16.69 16.23
C ILE A 101 7.79 -16.52 14.76
N GLU A 102 8.51 -15.68 14.01
CA GLU A 102 8.29 -15.53 12.57
C GLU A 102 8.55 -16.86 11.86
N ASN A 103 9.72 -17.46 12.07
CA ASN A 103 10.09 -18.71 11.40
C ASN A 103 9.18 -19.88 11.77
N THR A 104 8.64 -19.94 13.00
CA THR A 104 7.73 -21.00 13.46
C THR A 104 6.28 -20.78 13.03
N MET A 105 5.84 -19.52 12.89
CA MET A 105 4.50 -19.17 12.40
C MET A 105 4.29 -19.57 10.94
N PHE A 106 5.37 -19.71 10.15
CA PHE A 106 5.32 -20.11 8.75
C PHE A 106 5.65 -21.60 8.49
N ILE A 107 5.84 -22.42 9.53
CA ILE A 107 6.07 -23.86 9.34
C ILE A 107 4.76 -24.53 8.92
N ASP A 108 4.74 -25.05 7.69
CA ASP A 108 3.62 -25.84 7.17
C ASP A 108 3.56 -27.23 7.83
N GLU A 109 2.35 -27.79 7.98
CA GLU A 109 2.12 -29.09 8.64
C GLU A 109 2.90 -30.22 7.96
N ASN A 110 3.05 -30.18 6.63
CA ASN A 110 3.86 -31.16 5.90
C ASN A 110 5.36 -31.07 6.22
N THR A 111 5.88 -29.87 6.48
CA THR A 111 7.28 -29.67 6.90
C THR A 111 7.50 -30.21 8.31
N LEU A 112 6.51 -30.01 9.19
CA LEU A 112 6.51 -30.53 10.54
C LEU A 112 6.46 -32.07 10.53
N LEU A 113 5.57 -32.68 9.74
CA LEU A 113 5.52 -34.13 9.55
C LEU A 113 6.85 -34.67 9.00
N GLN A 114 7.49 -33.95 8.07
CA GLN A 114 8.78 -34.33 7.52
C GLN A 114 9.89 -34.29 8.59
N ALA A 115 9.93 -33.26 9.43
CA ALA A 115 10.92 -33.15 10.51
C ALA A 115 10.74 -34.24 11.59
N LEU A 116 9.48 -34.56 11.94
CA LEU A 116 9.17 -35.66 12.85
C LEU A 116 9.54 -37.01 12.23
N SER A 117 9.14 -37.26 10.99
CA SER A 117 9.46 -38.52 10.28
C SER A 117 10.97 -38.69 10.00
N ALA A 118 11.71 -37.58 9.85
CA ALA A 118 13.16 -37.60 9.71
C ALA A 118 13.86 -37.95 11.04
N THR A 119 13.24 -37.62 12.18
CA THR A 119 13.74 -37.96 13.51
C THR A 119 13.50 -39.44 13.84
N GLU A 120 12.40 -40.02 13.34
CA GLU A 120 12.04 -41.44 13.52
C GLU A 120 13.05 -42.44 12.92
N ALA A 121 14.01 -42.00 12.12
CA ALA A 121 14.99 -42.88 11.49
C ALA A 121 16.18 -43.27 12.41
N SER A 122 16.33 -42.70 13.62
CA SER A 122 17.54 -42.97 14.42
C SER A 122 17.48 -42.79 15.95
N THR A 123 16.32 -42.84 16.59
CA THR A 123 16.26 -42.85 18.06
C THR A 123 15.59 -44.11 18.58
N GLU A 124 16.42 -45.09 18.92
CA GLU A 124 16.07 -46.11 19.92
C GLU A 124 15.74 -45.34 21.20
N PHE A 125 14.47 -45.35 21.61
CA PHE A 125 14.01 -44.63 22.79
C PHE A 125 14.72 -45.22 24.02
N GLU A 126 15.80 -44.60 24.48
CA GLU A 126 16.43 -44.99 25.73
C GLU A 126 15.46 -44.70 26.87
N SER A 127 15.06 -45.77 27.57
CA SER A 127 14.08 -45.74 28.66
C SER A 127 14.38 -44.69 29.70
N ASP A 128 15.66 -44.40 29.90
CA ASP A 128 16.15 -43.54 30.97
C ASP A 128 15.89 -42.05 30.66
N GLU A 129 15.86 -41.68 29.38
CA GLU A 129 15.54 -40.32 28.94
C GLU A 129 14.04 -40.06 29.08
N ILE A 130 13.20 -41.05 28.74
CA ILE A 130 11.75 -41.00 28.97
C ILE A 130 11.44 -40.90 30.47
N ILE A 131 12.13 -41.69 31.30
CA ILE A 131 11.95 -41.66 32.76
C ILE A 131 12.33 -40.29 33.34
N ASN A 132 13.42 -39.68 32.88
CA ASN A 132 13.81 -38.34 33.32
C ASN A 132 12.79 -37.28 32.90
N LEU A 133 12.25 -37.38 31.68
CA LEU A 133 11.22 -36.46 31.19
C LEU A 133 9.93 -36.57 32.01
N LEU A 134 9.41 -37.79 32.22
CA LEU A 134 8.24 -38.02 33.06
C LEU A 134 8.47 -37.59 34.51
N SER A 135 9.68 -37.80 35.04
CA SER A 135 10.01 -37.38 36.41
C SER A 135 10.09 -35.86 36.55
N SER A 136 10.43 -35.14 35.48
CA SER A 136 10.41 -33.67 35.47
C SER A 136 9.00 -33.08 35.36
N GLU A 137 8.09 -33.79 34.69
CA GLU A 137 6.68 -33.41 34.53
C GLU A 137 5.83 -33.81 35.75
N LEU A 138 6.30 -34.75 36.58
CA LEU A 138 5.67 -35.07 37.86
C LEU A 138 5.97 -33.97 38.88
N ASN A 139 4.99 -33.08 39.08
CA ASN A 139 4.99 -32.11 40.16
C ASN A 139 4.88 -32.84 41.52
N ASP A 140 5.68 -32.43 42.52
CA ASP A 140 5.75 -33.01 43.88
C ASP A 140 4.36 -33.31 44.47
N TYR A 141 3.37 -32.46 44.17
CA TYR A 141 1.98 -32.64 44.59
C TYR A 141 1.35 -33.96 44.12
N GLN A 142 1.61 -34.39 42.87
CA GLN A 142 1.11 -35.66 42.34
C GLN A 142 1.81 -36.86 43.01
N ILE A 143 3.11 -36.73 43.31
CA ILE A 143 3.87 -37.74 44.06
C ILE A 143 3.29 -37.91 45.47
N TYR A 144 2.94 -36.81 46.16
CA TYR A 144 2.31 -36.86 47.48
C TYR A 144 0.91 -37.47 47.47
N ALA A 145 0.12 -37.23 46.42
CA ALA A 145 -1.21 -37.80 46.28
C ALA A 145 -1.18 -39.33 46.14
N GLU A 146 -0.18 -39.87 45.44
CA GLU A 146 -0.04 -41.32 45.22
C GLU A 146 0.48 -42.06 46.46
N ILE A 147 1.33 -41.42 47.29
CA ILE A 147 1.88 -42.03 48.51
C ILE A 147 0.83 -42.18 49.63
N ILE A 148 -0.25 -41.40 49.57
CA ILE A 148 -1.30 -41.36 50.60
C ILE A 148 -2.51 -42.26 50.23
N ASN A 149 -2.51 -42.84 49.02
CA ASN A 149 -3.49 -43.84 48.58
C ASN A 149 -2.92 -45.26 48.65
#